data_AF-A0A2L2WST7-F1
#
_entry.id   AF-A0A2L2WST7-F1
#
_cell.length_a   1.000
_cell.length_b   1.000
_cell.length_c   1.000
_cell.angle_alpha   90.00
_cell.angle_beta   90.00
_cell.angle_gamma   90.00
#
_symmetry.space_group_name_H-M   'P 1'
#
loop_
_entity.id
_entity.type
_entity.pdbx_description
1 polymer ?
#
loop_
_entity_poly.entity_id
_entity_poly.type
_entity_poly.pdbx_seq_one_letter_code
_entity_poly.pdbx_strand_id
1 'polypeptide(L)' 'MAKITARLQIDNNIYDYLRYSYNFDSPEINRNKKTLIEGQNRIPDFIGFLAELKNGARMAENPKGYIIGAIKKKLKEK' A
#
# COMPACT_ATOMS: atom_id res chain seq x y z
N MET A 1 24.15 -11.55 2.58
CA MET A 1 22.87 -11.22 1.92
C MET A 1 22.30 -9.96 2.57
N ALA A 2 22.34 -8.81 1.89
CA ALA A 2 21.88 -7.56 2.45
C ALA A 2 20.36 -7.63 2.71
N LYS A 3 19.93 -7.24 3.91
CA LYS A 3 18.52 -7.08 4.27
C LYS A 3 17.97 -5.92 3.43
N ILE A 4 17.46 -6.21 2.24
CA ILE A 4 16.81 -5.18 1.40
C ILE A 4 15.55 -4.73 2.15
N THR A 5 15.63 -3.53 2.71
CA THR A 5 14.54 -2.84 3.41
C THR A 5 13.41 -2.51 2.44
N ALA A 6 12.17 -2.52 2.91
CA ALA A 6 10.98 -2.23 2.06
C ALA A 6 11.10 -0.91 1.29
N ARG A 7 11.85 0.07 1.82
CA ARG A 7 12.17 1.34 1.18
C ARG A 7 12.95 1.22 -0.14
N LEU A 8 13.69 0.13 -0.35
CA LEU A 8 14.46 -0.10 -1.58
C LEU A 8 13.65 -0.82 -2.67
N GLN A 9 12.46 -1.34 -2.33
CA GLN A 9 11.63 -2.12 -3.26
C GLN A 9 10.32 -1.44 -3.60
N ILE A 10 9.82 -0.54 -2.75
CA ILE A 10 8.64 0.27 -2.98
C ILE A 10 9.10 1.65 -3.42
N ASP A 11 8.43 2.23 -4.41
CA ASP A 11 8.70 3.62 -4.82
C ASP A 11 8.55 4.57 -3.61
N ASN A 12 9.49 5.50 -3.45
CA ASN A 12 9.45 6.47 -2.35
C ASN A 12 8.16 7.29 -2.39
N ASN A 13 7.63 7.58 -3.58
CA ASN A 13 6.34 8.29 -3.73
C ASN A 13 5.18 7.51 -3.10
N ILE A 14 5.14 6.19 -3.29
CA ILE A 14 4.12 5.32 -2.71
C ILE A 14 4.32 5.19 -1.21
N TYR A 15 5.58 5.05 -0.77
CA TYR A 15 5.93 4.97 0.64
C TYR A 15 5.49 6.23 1.41
N ASP A 16 5.82 7.40 0.88
CA ASP A 16 5.45 8.69 1.45
C ASP A 16 3.93 8.89 1.40
N TYR A 17 3.27 8.48 0.30
CA TYR A 17 1.82 8.55 0.22
C TYR A 17 1.13 7.72 1.30
N LEU A 18 1.57 6.49 1.55
CA LEU A 18 1.04 5.65 2.63
C LEU A 18 1.30 6.27 4.01
N ARG A 19 2.46 6.88 4.21
CA ARG A 19 2.83 7.48 5.48
C ARG A 19 2.03 8.76 5.77
N TYR A 20 1.92 9.67 4.81
CA TYR A 20 1.29 10.98 4.99
C TYR A 20 -0.22 10.98 4.74
N SER A 21 -0.73 10.17 3.80
CA SER A 21 -2.17 10.12 3.52
C SER A 21 -2.92 9.16 4.44
N TYR A 22 -2.24 8.12 4.95
CA TYR A 22 -2.88 7.02 5.69
C TYR A 22 -2.28 6.74 7.07
N ASN A 23 -1.30 7.53 7.52
CA ASN A 23 -0.61 7.35 8.79
C ASN A 23 -0.09 5.91 8.99
N PHE A 24 0.41 5.29 7.91
CA PHE A 24 1.08 4.00 8.03
C PHE A 24 2.45 4.15 8.69
N ASP A 25 2.73 3.26 9.63
CA ASP A 25 4.04 3.18 10.27
C ASP A 25 5.02 2.35 9.42
N SER A 26 6.31 2.69 9.50
CA SER A 26 7.40 1.92 8.86
C SER A 26 7.30 0.40 9.11
N PRO A 27 7.09 -0.09 10.36
CA PRO A 27 6.89 -1.52 10.61
C PRO A 27 5.66 -2.13 9.92
N GLU A 28 4.56 -1.40 9.80
CA GLU A 28 3.34 -1.88 9.13
C GLU A 28 3.53 -2.01 7.62
N ILE A 29 4.16 -1.01 7.00
CA ILE A 29 4.55 -1.04 5.58
C ILE A 29 5.50 -2.22 5.35
N ASN A 30 6.49 -2.40 6.23
CA ASN A 30 7.45 -3.50 6.08
C ASN A 30 6.81 -4.89 6.26
N ARG A 31 5.80 -5.04 7.12
CA ARG A 31 5.01 -6.29 7.26
C ARG A 31 4.21 -6.59 5.99
N ASN A 32 3.67 -5.57 5.33
CA ASN A 32 2.85 -5.70 4.12
C ASN A 32 3.62 -5.46 2.81
N LYS A 33 4.95 -5.38 2.86
CA LYS A 33 5.78 -4.94 1.72
C LYS A 33 5.55 -5.75 0.44
N LYS A 34 5.37 -7.06 0.54
CA LYS A 34 5.15 -7.93 -0.63
C LYS A 34 3.88 -7.52 -1.39
N THR A 35 2.79 -7.27 -0.67
CA THR A 35 1.52 -6.83 -1.25
C THR A 35 1.63 -5.45 -1.88
N LEU A 36 2.38 -4.54 -1.28
CA LEU A 36 2.60 -3.19 -1.84
C LEU A 36 3.45 -3.23 -3.12
N ILE A 37 4.50 -4.07 -3.14
CA ILE A 37 5.36 -4.27 -4.32
C ILE A 37 4.58 -4.93 -5.47
N GLU A 38 3.74 -5.92 -5.17
CA GLU A 38 2.86 -6.50 -6.20
C GLU A 38 1.82 -5.49 -6.67
N GLY A 39 1.28 -4.67 -5.76
CA GLY A 39 0.35 -3.59 -6.05
C GLY A 39 0.93 -2.60 -7.06
N GLN A 40 2.11 -2.03 -6.79
CA GLN A 40 2.75 -1.09 -7.71
C GLN A 40 3.12 -1.72 -9.06
N ASN A 41 3.45 -3.02 -9.10
CA ASN A 41 3.87 -3.68 -10.32
C ASN A 41 2.69 -4.09 -11.21
N ARG A 42 1.52 -4.41 -10.61
CA ARG A 42 0.33 -4.83 -11.36
C ARG A 42 -0.64 -3.70 -11.64
N ILE A 43 -0.68 -2.67 -10.80
CA ILE A 43 -1.64 -1.56 -10.91
C ILE A 43 -0.92 -0.40 -11.61
N PRO A 44 -1.30 -0.06 -12.86
CA PRO A 44 -0.61 0.98 -13.64
C PRO A 44 -0.65 2.36 -12.97
N ASP A 45 -1.76 2.68 -12.29
CA ASP A 45 -1.92 3.90 -11.50
C ASP A 45 -2.14 3.56 -10.02
N PHE A 46 -1.08 3.11 -9.35
CA PHE A 46 -1.18 2.69 -7.96
C PHE A 46 -1.49 3.86 -7.01
N ILE A 47 -0.99 5.06 -7.28
CA ILE A 47 -1.30 6.25 -6.47
C ILE A 47 -2.76 6.67 -6.64
N GLY A 48 -3.29 6.69 -7.87
CA GLY A 48 -4.70 6.95 -8.12
C GLY A 48 -5.60 5.92 -7.45
N PHE A 49 -5.26 4.63 -7.55
CA PHE A 49 -5.96 3.57 -6.84
C PHE A 49 -5.93 3.77 -5.33
N LEU A 50 -4.77 4.10 -4.76
CA LEU A 50 -4.67 4.44 -3.35
C LEU A 50 -5.55 5.65 -3.04
N ALA A 51 -5.59 6.71 -3.85
CA ALA A 51 -6.43 7.88 -3.61
C ALA A 51 -7.94 7.55 -3.61
N GLU A 52 -8.39 6.66 -4.48
CA GLU A 52 -9.80 6.18 -4.49
C GLU A 52 -10.16 5.48 -3.18
N LEU A 53 -9.23 4.68 -2.64
CA LEU A 53 -9.42 4.00 -1.37
C LEU A 53 -9.49 4.96 -0.18
N LYS A 54 -9.10 6.24 -0.33
CA LYS A 54 -9.06 7.20 0.77
C LYS A 54 -10.42 7.42 1.41
N ASN A 55 -11.45 7.53 0.57
CA ASN A 55 -12.81 7.74 1.03
C ASN A 55 -13.37 6.49 1.70
N GLY A 56 -13.12 5.30 1.12
CA GLY A 56 -13.53 4.02 1.70
C GLY A 56 -12.82 3.71 3.02
N ALA A 57 -11.51 3.94 3.08
CA ALA A 57 -10.71 3.75 4.28
C ALA A 57 -11.16 4.67 5.41
N ARG A 58 -11.52 5.94 5.12
CA ARG A 58 -12.06 6.88 6.10
C ARG A 58 -13.37 6.42 6.76
N MET A 59 -14.20 5.68 6.04
CA MET A 59 -15.45 5.14 6.57
C MET A 59 -15.28 3.78 7.24
N ALA A 60 -14.14 3.11 7.05
CA ALA A 60 -13.86 1.83 7.65
C ALA A 60 -13.40 2.00 9.11
N GLU A 61 -13.83 1.08 9.98
CA GLU A 61 -13.36 1.01 11.37
C GLU A 61 -11.84 0.79 11.44
N ASN A 62 -11.27 0.07 10.44
CA ASN A 62 -9.83 -0.12 10.28
C ASN A 62 -9.35 0.34 8.88
N PRO A 63 -8.99 1.63 8.72
CA PRO A 63 -8.56 2.20 7.44
C PRO A 63 -7.35 1.47 6.84
N LYS A 64 -6.36 1.14 7.68
CA LYS A 64 -5.11 0.49 7.24
C LYS A 64 -5.38 -0.92 6.71
N GLY A 65 -6.17 -1.69 7.45
CA GLY A 65 -6.60 -3.03 7.05
C GLY A 65 -7.41 -3.01 5.75
N TYR A 66 -8.29 -2.03 5.59
CA TYR A 66 -9.10 -1.82 4.40
C TYR A 66 -8.23 -1.63 3.15
N ILE A 67 -7.22 -0.76 3.20
CA ILE A 67 -6.32 -0.47 2.07
C ILE A 67 -5.56 -1.72 1.64
N ILE A 68 -4.95 -2.44 2.60
CA ILE A 68 -4.21 -3.68 2.30
C ILE A 68 -5.16 -4.75 1.73
N GLY A 69 -6.38 -4.86 2.27
CA GLY A 69 -7.41 -5.78 1.78
C GLY A 69 -7.84 -5.46 0.35
N ALA A 70 -8.05 -4.18 0.04
CA ALA A 70 -8.39 -3.71 -1.31
C ALA A 70 -7.28 -3.99 -2.32
N ILE A 71 -6.02 -3.74 -1.96
CA ILE A 71 -4.87 -4.08 -2.82
C ILE A 71 -4.85 -5.60 -3.08
N LYS A 72 -4.98 -6.42 -2.03
CA LYS A 72 -5.03 -7.90 -2.19
C LYS A 72 -6.19 -8.35 -3.08
N LYS A 73 -7.36 -7.72 -2.97
CA LYS A 73 -8.51 -8.01 -3.82
C LYS A 73 -8.22 -7.66 -5.27
N LYS A 74 -7.65 -6.47 -5.53
CA LYS A 74 -7.26 -6.04 -6.87
C LYS A 74 -6.20 -6.94 -7.49
N LEU A 75 -5.26 -7.45 -6.70
CA LEU A 75 -4.25 -8.42 -7.16
C LEU A 75 -4.85 -9.79 -7.53
N LYS A 76 -6.01 -10.14 -6.97
CA LYS A 76 -6.74 -11.40 -7.25
C LYS A 76 -7.72 -11.26 -8.41
N GLU A 77 -8.20 -10.05 -8.71
CA GLU A 77 -8.94 -9.77 -9.94
C GLU A 77 -7.97 -9.95 -11.12
N LYS A 78 -8.17 -11.05 -11.85
CA LYS A 78 -7.41 -11.42 -13.05
C LYS A 78 -7.92 -10.64 -14.26
#